data_AF-A0A4E9E3K1-F1
#
_entry.id   AF-A0A4E9E3K1-F1
#
_cell.length_a   1.000
_cell.length_b   1.000
_cell.length_c   1.000
_cell.angle_alpha   90.00
_cell.angle_beta   90.00
_cell.angle_gamma   90.00
#
_symmetry.space_group_name_H-M   'P 1'
#
loop_
_entity.id
_entity.type
_entity.pdbx_description
1 polymer ?
#
loop_
_entity_poly.entity_id
_entity_poly.type
_entity_poly.pdbx_seq_one_letter_code
_entity_poly.pdbx_strand_id
1 'polypeptide(L)'
;MGDGGFLVLVNGTPYRWKRSDQNSYQMKAWDFPDVIEAGKVPRIYVEFNQGAFKKRSDTSGSVKYTLEGTKCSFTIHVRDDDERLWVKLDNLDAVGNSRGSEIQLGWRHDECISFVLSGSEDEFHTTNPPMDWMQQCRGTLGKRPLSQLCLMGTHDSGMSTTSHSLVPVSPIDPYVLCQSEDIHGQLELGARYFDIRPQIYKKKWCTGHYTGKVGARGESIPSIIEGVNKFTKNNAELIIINFSHSLQSDVEDWREFNKEEWHSLMEELLKLEHLYILEDKSKANNLGSLKLDDFIGNGKAAVVCIIEEWGSMSLGDYAHKGFYKSSQFNVRNEYSNKDETEYMVKDQIEKMKDHMSSKDKRLFLLSWTLTQQVPAWAGSVRSLADKVGDSIKPIKFLARECNKELFTQLLPEISDKAFPNVVYIDYLNNREYLPLVIAINDKVFNN
;
A
#
# COMPACT_ATOMS: atom_id res chain seq x y z
N MET A 1 -7.37 -32.77 -11.26
CA MET A 1 -7.22 -31.83 -10.13
C MET A 1 -8.35 -30.82 -10.29
N GLY A 2 -8.92 -30.33 -9.19
CA GLY A 2 -9.97 -29.30 -9.26
C GLY A 2 -9.36 -27.94 -9.51
N ASP A 3 -10.10 -27.05 -10.16
CA ASP A 3 -9.71 -25.66 -10.39
C ASP A 3 -10.54 -24.78 -9.44
N GLY A 4 -9.91 -24.42 -8.31
CA GLY A 4 -10.54 -23.66 -7.25
C GLY A 4 -9.64 -22.59 -6.66
N GLY A 5 -10.23 -21.70 -5.88
CA GLY A 5 -9.58 -20.56 -5.24
C GLY A 5 -10.48 -19.96 -4.19
N PHE A 6 -10.06 -18.84 -3.59
CA PHE A 6 -10.83 -18.15 -2.56
C PHE A 6 -11.25 -16.76 -3.00
N LEU A 7 -12.49 -16.41 -2.67
CA LEU A 7 -13.02 -15.05 -2.76
C LEU A 7 -13.25 -14.50 -1.35
N VAL A 8 -12.57 -13.41 -1.01
CA VAL A 8 -12.81 -12.63 0.20
C VAL A 8 -13.78 -11.50 -0.12
N LEU A 9 -14.88 -11.46 0.60
CA LEU A 9 -15.84 -10.35 0.50
C LEU A 9 -15.63 -9.43 1.68
N VAL A 10 -15.33 -8.17 1.42
CA VAL A 10 -15.11 -7.16 2.45
C VAL A 10 -16.34 -6.27 2.55
N ASN A 11 -17.14 -6.49 3.59
CA ASN A 11 -18.22 -5.58 3.94
C ASN A 11 -17.69 -4.41 4.78
N GLY A 12 -17.18 -3.38 4.11
CA GLY A 12 -16.76 -2.12 4.71
C GLY A 12 -17.87 -1.08 4.81
N THR A 13 -19.14 -1.44 4.61
CA THR A 13 -20.29 -0.53 4.71
C THR A 13 -20.94 -0.61 6.10
N PRO A 14 -21.81 0.35 6.49
CA PRO A 14 -22.58 0.22 7.72
C PRO A 14 -23.78 -0.73 7.59
N TYR A 15 -24.01 -1.30 6.39
CA TYR A 15 -25.19 -2.11 6.09
C TYR A 15 -24.90 -3.60 6.20
N ARG A 16 -25.90 -4.37 6.61
CA ARG A 16 -25.87 -5.83 6.46
C ARG A 16 -26.10 -6.20 5.00
N TRP A 17 -25.25 -7.05 4.43
CA TRP A 17 -25.48 -7.58 3.09
C TRP A 17 -26.30 -8.84 3.21
N LYS A 18 -27.49 -8.83 2.64
CA LYS A 18 -28.38 -9.99 2.63
C LYS A 18 -28.35 -10.65 1.25
N ARG A 19 -28.03 -11.94 1.19
CA ARG A 19 -28.09 -12.73 -0.03
C ARG A 19 -29.55 -12.79 -0.50
N SER A 20 -29.82 -12.26 -1.67
CA SER A 20 -31.17 -12.21 -2.24
C SER A 20 -31.40 -13.25 -3.33
N ASP A 21 -30.32 -13.75 -3.96
CA ASP A 21 -30.35 -14.80 -4.98
C ASP A 21 -29.00 -15.51 -5.05
N GLN A 22 -29.00 -16.79 -5.43
CA GLN A 22 -27.79 -17.56 -5.74
C GLN A 22 -28.14 -18.68 -6.72
N ASN A 23 -27.35 -18.79 -7.79
CA ASN A 23 -27.47 -19.83 -8.79
C ASN A 23 -26.09 -20.34 -9.20
N SER A 24 -25.99 -21.63 -9.53
CA SER A 24 -24.74 -22.21 -10.05
C SER A 24 -25.02 -23.42 -10.91
N TYR A 25 -24.20 -23.61 -11.94
CA TYR A 25 -24.21 -24.79 -12.79
C TYR A 25 -22.78 -25.28 -13.00
N GLN A 26 -22.57 -26.58 -12.80
CA GLN A 26 -21.26 -27.23 -12.86
C GLN A 26 -20.18 -26.60 -11.95
N MET A 27 -20.58 -26.02 -10.82
CA MET A 27 -19.67 -25.65 -9.74
C MET A 27 -19.53 -26.82 -8.76
N LYS A 28 -18.31 -27.11 -8.29
CA LYS A 28 -18.03 -28.04 -7.19
C LYS A 28 -18.18 -27.35 -5.83
N ALA A 29 -17.82 -26.07 -5.75
CA ALA A 29 -18.08 -25.20 -4.60
C ALA A 29 -18.60 -23.83 -5.07
N TRP A 30 -19.78 -23.45 -4.57
CA TRP A 30 -20.42 -22.14 -4.78
C TRP A 30 -21.46 -21.90 -3.68
N ASP A 31 -21.00 -21.70 -2.45
CA ASP A 31 -21.87 -21.49 -1.30
C ASP A 31 -21.49 -20.22 -0.54
N PHE A 32 -22.34 -19.21 -0.64
CA PHE A 32 -22.14 -17.91 -0.03
C PHE A 32 -23.03 -17.74 1.22
N PRO A 33 -22.59 -16.99 2.23
CA PRO A 33 -23.39 -16.76 3.42
C PRO A 33 -24.69 -16.00 3.13
N ASP A 34 -25.76 -16.33 3.87
CA ASP A 34 -27.04 -15.61 3.74
C ASP A 34 -26.96 -14.15 4.17
N VAL A 35 -26.09 -13.86 5.15
CA VAL A 35 -25.88 -12.53 5.70
C VAL A 35 -24.39 -12.29 5.90
N ILE A 36 -23.91 -11.13 5.47
CA ILE A 36 -22.58 -10.61 5.82
C ILE A 36 -22.79 -9.34 6.64
N GLU A 37 -22.48 -9.43 7.93
CA GLU A 37 -22.59 -8.31 8.87
C GLU A 37 -21.62 -7.18 8.50
N ALA A 38 -21.96 -5.95 8.89
CA ALA A 38 -21.09 -4.78 8.71
C ALA A 38 -19.70 -5.02 9.34
N GLY A 39 -18.65 -4.65 8.62
CA GLY A 39 -17.26 -4.84 9.03
C GLY A 39 -16.74 -6.27 8.98
N LYS A 40 -17.51 -7.25 8.47
CA LYS A 40 -17.06 -8.65 8.34
C LYS A 40 -16.45 -8.96 6.98
N VAL A 41 -15.56 -9.94 6.98
CA VAL A 41 -14.70 -10.32 5.84
C VAL A 41 -14.75 -11.83 5.54
N PRO A 42 -15.91 -12.42 5.21
CA PRO A 42 -15.98 -13.86 4.94
C PRO A 42 -15.08 -14.26 3.77
N ARG A 43 -14.47 -15.43 3.90
CA ARG A 43 -13.64 -16.08 2.89
C ARG A 43 -14.40 -17.28 2.33
N ILE A 44 -14.75 -17.22 1.04
CA ILE A 44 -15.58 -18.20 0.34
C ILE A 44 -14.70 -19.02 -0.58
N TYR A 45 -14.85 -20.34 -0.53
CA TYR A 45 -14.18 -21.23 -1.48
C TYR A 45 -15.03 -21.39 -2.74
N VAL A 46 -14.40 -21.19 -3.90
CA VAL A 46 -15.00 -21.31 -5.22
C VAL A 46 -14.24 -22.39 -5.99
N GLU A 47 -14.94 -23.35 -6.59
CA GLU A 47 -14.29 -24.43 -7.35
C GLU A 47 -15.17 -24.86 -8.54
N PHE A 48 -14.57 -24.93 -9.72
CA PHE A 48 -15.20 -25.45 -10.93
C PHE A 48 -15.26 -26.98 -10.91
N ASN A 49 -16.38 -27.55 -11.35
CA ASN A 49 -16.51 -29.01 -11.49
C ASN A 49 -15.99 -29.45 -12.87
N GLN A 50 -14.69 -29.75 -12.95
CA GLN A 50 -14.04 -30.18 -14.18
C GLN A 50 -14.07 -31.72 -14.35
N GLY A 51 -14.22 -32.20 -15.59
CA GLY A 51 -14.19 -33.62 -15.91
C GLY A 51 -14.40 -33.94 -17.39
N ALA A 52 -14.15 -35.19 -17.79
CA ALA A 52 -14.16 -35.63 -19.20
C ALA A 52 -15.50 -35.42 -19.96
N PHE A 53 -16.59 -35.22 -19.23
CA PHE A 53 -17.94 -34.98 -19.77
C PHE A 53 -18.51 -33.61 -19.39
N LYS A 54 -17.68 -32.68 -18.90
CA LYS A 54 -18.07 -31.33 -18.49
C LYS A 54 -17.63 -30.33 -19.56
N LYS A 55 -18.51 -29.39 -19.90
CA LYS A 55 -18.22 -28.33 -20.88
C LYS A 55 -17.94 -27.06 -20.11
N ARG A 56 -16.66 -26.65 -20.04
CA ARG A 56 -16.26 -25.41 -19.35
C ARG A 56 -17.10 -24.19 -19.76
N SER A 57 -17.51 -24.14 -21.04
CA SER A 57 -18.30 -23.03 -21.59
C SER A 57 -19.69 -22.82 -21.00
N ASP A 58 -20.27 -23.84 -20.36
CA ASP A 58 -21.54 -23.73 -19.65
C ASP A 58 -21.38 -23.63 -18.11
N THR A 59 -20.16 -23.80 -17.58
CA THR A 59 -19.88 -23.73 -16.14
C THR A 59 -19.86 -22.29 -15.63
N SER A 60 -20.75 -21.98 -14.68
CA SER A 60 -20.93 -20.62 -14.15
C SER A 60 -21.63 -20.59 -12.80
N GLY A 61 -21.48 -19.46 -12.11
CA GLY A 61 -22.18 -19.17 -10.86
C GLY A 61 -22.53 -17.68 -10.76
N SER A 62 -23.59 -17.38 -10.03
CA SER A 62 -23.95 -16.03 -9.63
C SER A 62 -24.48 -15.98 -8.20
N VAL A 63 -24.21 -14.88 -7.49
CA VAL A 63 -24.79 -14.60 -6.18
C VAL A 63 -25.06 -13.11 -6.07
N LYS A 64 -26.27 -12.75 -5.62
CA LYS A 64 -26.70 -11.36 -5.46
C LYS A 64 -26.84 -11.00 -3.99
N TYR A 65 -26.30 -9.84 -3.63
CA TYR A 65 -26.49 -9.23 -2.32
C TYR A 65 -27.24 -7.91 -2.43
N THR A 66 -28.16 -7.70 -1.48
CA THR A 66 -28.83 -6.41 -1.24
C THR A 66 -28.35 -5.83 0.08
N LEU A 67 -28.06 -4.53 0.11
CA LEU A 67 -27.71 -3.81 1.33
C LEU A 67 -28.99 -3.50 2.09
N GLU A 68 -29.18 -4.12 3.26
CA GLU A 68 -30.42 -4.01 4.03
C GLU A 68 -30.71 -2.56 4.45
N GLY A 69 -31.97 -2.14 4.33
CA GLY A 69 -32.39 -0.76 4.59
C GLY A 69 -32.25 0.17 3.38
N THR A 70 -31.64 -0.29 2.29
CA THR A 70 -31.41 0.49 1.07
C THR A 70 -32.04 -0.18 -0.16
N LYS A 71 -31.93 0.47 -1.33
CA LYS A 71 -32.20 -0.17 -2.64
C LYS A 71 -30.94 -0.72 -3.30
N CYS A 72 -29.78 -0.53 -2.69
CA CYS A 72 -28.49 -0.87 -3.26
C CYS A 72 -28.27 -2.39 -3.30
N SER A 73 -27.72 -2.86 -4.42
CA SER A 73 -27.41 -4.27 -4.61
C SER A 73 -26.31 -4.45 -5.64
N PHE A 74 -25.58 -5.56 -5.52
CA PHE A 74 -24.59 -6.01 -6.49
C PHE A 74 -24.68 -7.51 -6.69
N THR A 75 -24.19 -7.99 -7.84
CA THR A 75 -24.15 -9.41 -8.18
C THR A 75 -22.73 -9.83 -8.51
N ILE A 76 -22.24 -10.89 -7.87
CA ILE A 76 -20.96 -11.52 -8.17
C ILE A 76 -21.23 -12.65 -9.17
N HIS A 77 -20.40 -12.75 -10.20
CA HIS A 77 -20.47 -13.76 -11.24
C HIS A 77 -19.14 -14.48 -11.41
N VAL A 78 -19.20 -15.75 -11.80
CA VAL A 78 -18.03 -16.55 -12.21
C VAL A 78 -18.33 -17.35 -13.47
N ARG A 79 -17.33 -17.56 -14.33
CA ARG A 79 -17.38 -18.45 -15.49
C ARG A 79 -16.05 -19.18 -15.69
N ASP A 80 -16.10 -20.45 -16.12
CA ASP A 80 -14.92 -21.31 -16.33
C ASP A 80 -14.30 -21.15 -17.74
N ASP A 81 -15.09 -20.89 -18.79
CA ASP A 81 -14.54 -20.61 -20.13
C ASP A 81 -14.50 -19.10 -20.38
N ASP A 82 -13.30 -18.60 -20.72
CA ASP A 82 -12.82 -17.25 -20.36
C ASP A 82 -12.83 -17.07 -18.83
N GLU A 83 -12.02 -17.87 -18.12
CA GLU A 83 -11.94 -17.94 -16.63
C GLU A 83 -11.96 -16.54 -16.01
N ARG A 84 -13.08 -16.18 -15.40
CA ARG A 84 -13.27 -14.82 -14.89
C ARG A 84 -14.25 -14.78 -13.73
N LEU A 85 -13.93 -13.92 -12.77
CA LEU A 85 -14.79 -13.49 -11.69
C LEU A 85 -15.01 -11.98 -11.84
N TRP A 86 -16.26 -11.52 -11.74
CA TRP A 86 -16.59 -10.10 -11.83
C TRP A 86 -17.77 -9.74 -10.95
N VAL A 87 -17.88 -8.45 -10.63
CA VAL A 87 -18.99 -7.89 -9.85
C VAL A 87 -19.74 -6.87 -10.68
N LYS A 88 -21.05 -7.03 -10.78
CA LYS A 88 -21.95 -6.06 -11.38
C LYS A 88 -22.58 -5.19 -10.31
N LEU A 89 -22.47 -3.87 -10.46
CA LEU A 89 -23.10 -2.90 -9.57
C LEU A 89 -24.57 -2.67 -9.97
N ASP A 90 -25.50 -3.49 -9.50
CA ASP A 90 -26.89 -3.47 -10.03
C ASP A 90 -27.64 -2.16 -9.73
N ASN A 91 -27.69 -1.77 -8.45
CA ASN A 91 -28.46 -0.61 -7.97
C ASN A 91 -27.63 0.30 -7.06
N LEU A 92 -26.32 0.35 -7.28
CA LEU A 92 -25.41 1.18 -6.51
C LEU A 92 -24.42 1.88 -7.44
N ASP A 93 -24.08 3.12 -7.10
CA ASP A 93 -23.01 3.89 -7.73
C ASP A 93 -21.87 3.97 -6.72
N ALA A 94 -20.63 3.81 -7.18
CA ALA A 94 -19.44 3.99 -6.37
C ALA A 94 -18.48 4.95 -7.08
N VAL A 95 -17.58 5.58 -6.33
CA VAL A 95 -16.59 6.50 -6.90
C VAL A 95 -15.78 5.79 -7.99
N GLY A 96 -15.79 6.36 -9.20
CA GLY A 96 -15.15 5.79 -10.39
C GLY A 96 -15.89 4.61 -11.05
N ASN A 97 -17.02 4.16 -10.50
CA ASN A 97 -17.74 2.97 -10.96
C ASN A 97 -19.26 3.21 -10.94
N SER A 98 -19.83 3.53 -12.11
CA SER A 98 -21.26 3.85 -12.21
C SER A 98 -22.14 2.62 -12.01
N ARG A 99 -23.40 2.84 -11.62
CA ARG A 99 -24.43 1.82 -11.64
C ARG A 99 -24.53 1.13 -12.99
N GLY A 100 -24.70 -0.18 -12.95
CA GLY A 100 -24.73 -1.08 -14.10
C GLY A 100 -23.35 -1.48 -14.63
N SER A 101 -22.26 -0.89 -14.13
CA SER A 101 -20.90 -1.26 -14.53
C SER A 101 -20.48 -2.63 -13.96
N GLU A 102 -19.47 -3.21 -14.60
CA GLU A 102 -18.86 -4.48 -14.19
C GLU A 102 -17.40 -4.24 -13.77
N ILE A 103 -17.05 -4.71 -12.58
CA ILE A 103 -15.70 -4.69 -12.03
C ILE A 103 -15.10 -6.07 -12.24
N GLN A 104 -14.06 -6.14 -13.08
CA GLN A 104 -13.34 -7.38 -13.34
C GLN A 104 -12.38 -7.66 -12.17
N LEU A 105 -12.60 -8.79 -11.48
CA LEU A 105 -11.71 -9.27 -10.42
C LEU A 105 -10.67 -10.26 -10.97
N GLY A 106 -10.99 -10.91 -12.09
CA GLY A 106 -10.17 -11.96 -12.70
C GLY A 106 -10.33 -13.31 -11.99
N TRP A 107 -9.64 -14.34 -12.48
CA TRP A 107 -9.58 -15.66 -11.83
C TRP A 107 -8.12 -16.10 -11.69
N ARG A 108 -7.77 -16.67 -10.53
CA ARG A 108 -6.42 -17.14 -10.20
C ARG A 108 -6.55 -18.40 -9.35
N HIS A 109 -6.23 -19.55 -9.94
CA HIS A 109 -6.27 -20.86 -9.26
C HIS A 109 -5.35 -20.87 -8.04
N ASP A 110 -5.82 -21.46 -6.94
CA ASP A 110 -5.15 -21.57 -5.63
C ASP A 110 -4.76 -20.23 -4.97
N GLU A 111 -5.27 -19.11 -5.50
CA GLU A 111 -5.08 -17.79 -4.92
C GLU A 111 -6.32 -17.27 -4.19
N CYS A 112 -6.17 -16.10 -3.58
CA CYS A 112 -7.22 -15.36 -2.91
C CYS A 112 -7.48 -14.05 -3.67
N ILE A 113 -8.72 -13.84 -4.06
CA ILE A 113 -9.20 -12.64 -4.76
C ILE A 113 -10.11 -11.88 -3.79
N SER A 114 -10.09 -10.55 -3.80
CA SER A 114 -10.87 -9.73 -2.88
C SER A 114 -11.84 -8.82 -3.62
N PHE A 115 -13.10 -8.81 -3.17
CA PHE A 115 -14.06 -7.77 -3.49
C PHE A 115 -14.29 -6.89 -2.27
N VAL A 116 -14.08 -5.58 -2.42
CA VAL A 116 -14.29 -4.59 -1.37
C VAL A 116 -15.43 -3.67 -1.77
N LEU A 117 -16.36 -3.44 -0.84
CA LEU A 117 -17.35 -2.38 -0.92
C LEU A 117 -17.43 -1.70 0.45
N SER A 118 -17.27 -0.38 0.48
CA SER A 118 -17.24 0.43 1.70
C SER A 118 -17.95 1.78 1.50
N GLY A 119 -18.16 2.52 2.58
CA GLY A 119 -18.91 3.78 2.58
C GLY A 119 -20.43 3.58 2.70
N SER A 120 -21.19 4.62 2.36
CA SER A 120 -22.64 4.70 2.55
C SER A 120 -23.37 5.11 1.26
N GLU A 121 -24.72 5.20 1.30
CA GLU A 121 -25.52 5.71 0.16
C GLU A 121 -25.12 7.12 -0.31
N ASP A 122 -24.41 7.90 0.52
CA ASP A 122 -23.89 9.21 0.13
C ASP A 122 -22.68 9.10 -0.82
N GLU A 123 -21.76 8.16 -0.54
CA GLU A 123 -20.52 7.94 -1.31
C GLU A 123 -20.00 6.51 -1.04
N PHE A 124 -20.22 5.58 -1.98
CA PHE A 124 -19.63 4.25 -1.90
C PHE A 124 -18.26 4.20 -2.58
N HIS A 125 -17.39 3.34 -2.05
CA HIS A 125 -16.11 2.97 -2.65
C HIS A 125 -16.04 1.46 -2.88
N THR A 126 -15.33 1.04 -3.92
CA THR A 126 -15.30 -0.37 -4.33
C THR A 126 -13.95 -0.76 -4.89
N THR A 127 -13.72 -2.08 -5.08
CA THR A 127 -12.64 -2.58 -5.92
C THR A 127 -12.66 -1.87 -7.28
N ASN A 128 -11.50 -1.48 -7.81
CA ASN A 128 -11.30 -0.56 -8.95
C ASN A 128 -11.51 0.95 -8.62
N PRO A 129 -10.82 1.50 -7.61
CA PRO A 129 -10.83 2.94 -7.36
C PRO A 129 -10.15 3.73 -8.49
N PRO A 130 -10.52 5.00 -8.69
CA PRO A 130 -9.87 5.87 -9.67
C PRO A 130 -8.40 6.14 -9.30
N MET A 131 -7.59 6.52 -10.28
CA MET A 131 -6.15 6.77 -10.08
C MET A 131 -5.89 7.97 -9.15
N ASP A 132 -6.72 9.01 -9.26
CA ASP A 132 -6.77 10.22 -8.43
C ASP A 132 -7.74 10.05 -7.25
N TRP A 133 -7.60 8.93 -6.53
CA TRP A 133 -8.55 8.53 -5.50
C TRP A 133 -8.73 9.57 -4.39
N MET A 134 -7.67 10.26 -3.94
CA MET A 134 -7.84 11.26 -2.87
C MET A 134 -8.71 12.42 -3.34
N GLN A 135 -8.49 12.90 -4.56
CA GLN A 135 -9.23 13.99 -5.18
C GLN A 135 -10.70 13.62 -5.42
N GLN A 136 -10.95 12.40 -5.91
CA GLN A 136 -12.31 11.91 -6.18
C GLN A 136 -13.09 11.61 -4.89
N CYS A 137 -12.40 11.17 -3.82
CA CYS A 137 -13.01 10.88 -2.52
C CYS A 137 -12.98 12.09 -1.57
N ARG A 138 -12.81 13.32 -2.08
CA ARG A 138 -12.76 14.53 -1.23
C ARG A 138 -14.04 14.80 -0.46
N GLY A 139 -15.19 14.30 -0.95
CA GLY A 139 -16.48 14.41 -0.26
C GLY A 139 -16.40 13.87 1.17
N THR A 140 -15.72 12.74 1.33
CA THR A 140 -15.53 12.08 2.62
C THR A 140 -14.16 12.36 3.28
N LEU A 141 -13.09 12.54 2.50
CA LEU A 141 -11.72 12.68 3.02
C LEU A 141 -11.26 14.13 3.21
N GLY A 142 -11.74 15.07 2.40
CA GLY A 142 -11.14 16.41 2.25
C GLY A 142 -11.01 17.19 3.55
N LYS A 143 -12.04 17.14 4.40
CA LYS A 143 -12.10 17.90 5.66
C LYS A 143 -11.34 17.25 6.82
N ARG A 144 -10.80 16.03 6.62
CA ARG A 144 -10.15 15.26 7.68
C ARG A 144 -8.69 15.67 7.82
N PRO A 145 -8.19 15.81 9.06
CA PRO A 145 -6.75 15.95 9.30
C PRO A 145 -6.01 14.69 8.85
N LEU A 146 -4.72 14.79 8.49
CA LEU A 146 -3.91 13.62 8.11
C LEU A 146 -3.85 12.54 9.22
N SER A 147 -3.97 12.96 10.47
CA SER A 147 -4.10 12.07 11.64
C SER A 147 -5.38 11.22 11.66
N GLN A 148 -6.37 11.54 10.81
CA GLN A 148 -7.61 10.78 10.60
C GLN A 148 -7.70 10.21 9.18
N LEU A 149 -6.55 10.03 8.52
CA LEU A 149 -6.46 9.36 7.24
C LEU A 149 -5.56 8.15 7.34
N CYS A 150 -5.92 7.11 6.60
CA CYS A 150 -5.08 5.97 6.28
C CYS A 150 -4.57 6.12 4.84
N LEU A 151 -3.25 6.03 4.65
CA LEU A 151 -2.58 6.11 3.36
C LEU A 151 -1.99 4.75 2.97
N MET A 152 -1.94 4.46 1.68
CA MET A 152 -1.15 3.36 1.16
C MET A 152 0.32 3.80 1.07
N GLY A 153 1.22 3.05 1.70
CA GLY A 153 2.65 3.31 1.68
C GLY A 153 3.50 2.10 1.32
N THR A 154 4.72 2.37 0.85
CA THR A 154 5.64 1.33 0.39
C THR A 154 6.99 1.42 1.09
N HIS A 155 7.51 0.26 1.50
CA HIS A 155 8.82 0.11 2.12
C HIS A 155 9.94 0.08 1.10
N ASP A 156 11.06 0.76 1.41
CA ASP A 156 12.22 0.85 0.52
C ASP A 156 11.80 1.16 -0.92
N SER A 157 10.99 2.22 -1.09
CA SER A 157 10.16 2.42 -2.29
C SER A 157 10.97 2.50 -3.59
N GLY A 158 12.23 2.93 -3.53
CA GLY A 158 13.11 2.97 -4.71
C GLY A 158 13.71 1.62 -5.13
N MET A 159 13.46 0.54 -4.38
CA MET A 159 14.06 -0.78 -4.62
C MET A 159 13.19 -1.68 -5.52
N SER A 160 12.78 -1.17 -6.68
CA SER A 160 12.10 -1.95 -7.74
C SER A 160 13.02 -2.38 -8.88
N THR A 161 14.21 -1.79 -8.92
CA THR A 161 15.30 -2.12 -9.83
C THR A 161 16.57 -2.32 -9.03
N THR A 162 17.54 -2.99 -9.64
CA THR A 162 18.87 -3.13 -9.05
C THR A 162 19.92 -2.76 -10.08
N SER A 163 20.84 -1.88 -9.70
CA SER A 163 22.07 -1.68 -10.45
C SER A 163 23.28 -2.10 -9.61
N HIS A 164 24.09 -3.03 -10.13
CA HIS A 164 25.35 -3.44 -9.48
C HIS A 164 26.54 -2.84 -10.20
N SER A 165 27.62 -2.61 -9.45
CA SER A 165 28.82 -1.99 -10.01
C SER A 165 29.59 -2.92 -10.97
N LEU A 166 29.30 -4.22 -10.95
CA LEU A 166 30.12 -5.26 -11.58
C LEU A 166 29.35 -6.37 -12.31
N VAL A 167 28.01 -6.49 -12.19
CA VAL A 167 27.22 -7.57 -12.83
C VAL A 167 25.79 -7.10 -13.15
N PRO A 168 25.26 -7.27 -14.38
CA PRO A 168 23.93 -6.74 -14.75
C PRO A 168 22.75 -7.43 -14.04
N VAL A 169 22.94 -8.66 -13.55
CA VAL A 169 22.01 -9.38 -12.67
C VAL A 169 22.85 -10.05 -11.61
N SER A 170 22.51 -9.84 -10.34
CA SER A 170 23.23 -10.45 -9.22
C SER A 170 22.38 -11.55 -8.59
N PRO A 171 22.97 -12.67 -8.15
CA PRO A 171 22.25 -13.69 -7.38
C PRO A 171 21.53 -13.15 -6.13
N ILE A 172 21.89 -11.94 -5.68
CA ILE A 172 21.27 -11.28 -4.52
C ILE A 172 20.00 -10.48 -4.85
N ASP A 173 19.67 -10.23 -6.12
CA ASP A 173 18.57 -9.32 -6.53
C ASP A 173 17.23 -9.68 -5.88
N PRO A 174 16.80 -10.96 -5.85
CA PRO A 174 15.54 -11.33 -5.20
C PRO A 174 15.49 -11.00 -3.69
N TYR A 175 16.65 -10.81 -3.07
CA TYR A 175 16.81 -10.57 -1.63
C TYR A 175 16.96 -9.08 -1.28
N VAL A 176 17.01 -8.18 -2.27
CA VAL A 176 17.16 -6.73 -2.04
C VAL A 176 16.05 -5.91 -2.70
N LEU A 177 15.35 -6.47 -3.68
CA LEU A 177 14.19 -5.88 -4.32
C LEU A 177 12.98 -5.90 -3.38
N CYS A 178 12.59 -4.71 -2.92
CA CYS A 178 11.45 -4.53 -2.02
C CYS A 178 10.15 -4.23 -2.77
N GLN A 179 10.22 -3.67 -3.98
CA GLN A 179 9.05 -3.27 -4.77
C GLN A 179 9.06 -3.91 -6.16
N SER A 180 7.90 -3.96 -6.82
CA SER A 180 7.80 -4.45 -8.21
C SER A 180 7.76 -3.34 -9.25
N GLU A 181 7.40 -2.13 -8.86
CA GLU A 181 7.23 -0.97 -9.73
C GLU A 181 8.11 0.19 -9.25
N ASP A 182 8.57 1.05 -10.15
CA ASP A 182 9.20 2.33 -9.80
C ASP A 182 8.21 3.27 -9.06
N ILE A 183 8.68 4.43 -8.60
CA ILE A 183 7.80 5.36 -7.86
C ILE A 183 6.60 5.81 -8.69
N HIS A 184 6.75 5.96 -10.00
CA HIS A 184 5.64 6.31 -10.88
C HIS A 184 4.58 5.20 -10.91
N GLY A 185 4.98 3.96 -11.13
CA GLY A 185 4.08 2.81 -11.12
C GLY A 185 3.42 2.60 -9.76
N GLN A 186 4.15 2.79 -8.65
CA GLN A 186 3.55 2.73 -7.31
C GLN A 186 2.48 3.82 -7.08
N LEU A 187 2.69 5.05 -7.60
CA LEU A 187 1.66 6.11 -7.59
C LEU A 187 0.43 5.69 -8.41
N GLU A 188 0.63 5.09 -9.59
CA GLU A 188 -0.45 4.54 -10.43
C GLU A 188 -1.17 3.36 -9.76
N LEU A 189 -0.52 2.64 -8.86
CA LEU A 189 -1.12 1.57 -8.06
C LEU A 189 -1.83 2.08 -6.79
N GLY A 190 -1.69 3.37 -6.46
CA GLY A 190 -2.43 4.03 -5.38
C GLY A 190 -1.61 4.47 -4.17
N ALA A 191 -0.31 4.19 -4.12
CA ALA A 191 0.56 4.61 -3.02
C ALA A 191 0.66 6.14 -2.95
N ARG A 192 0.71 6.68 -1.73
CA ARG A 192 0.85 8.12 -1.44
C ARG A 192 1.87 8.42 -0.33
N TYR A 193 2.48 7.40 0.26
CA TYR A 193 3.56 7.50 1.23
C TYR A 193 4.75 6.64 0.79
N PHE A 194 5.92 7.24 0.62
CA PHE A 194 7.11 6.56 0.09
C PHE A 194 8.28 6.66 1.07
N ASP A 195 8.94 5.55 1.39
CA ASP A 195 10.21 5.55 2.11
C ASP A 195 11.37 5.45 1.13
N ILE A 196 12.05 6.58 0.93
CA ILE A 196 13.19 6.71 0.05
C ILE A 196 14.45 6.72 0.90
N ARG A 197 15.35 5.75 0.65
CA ARG A 197 16.66 5.68 1.29
C ARG A 197 17.76 6.18 0.36
N PRO A 198 18.15 7.47 0.45
CA PRO A 198 19.02 8.07 -0.54
C PRO A 198 20.47 7.60 -0.34
N GLN A 199 21.14 7.33 -1.46
CA GLN A 199 22.54 6.95 -1.56
C GLN A 199 23.28 7.85 -2.53
N ILE A 200 24.49 8.27 -2.16
CA ILE A 200 25.49 8.84 -3.08
C ILE A 200 26.40 7.72 -3.54
N TYR A 201 26.48 7.53 -4.86
CA TYR A 201 27.40 6.61 -5.51
C TYR A 201 27.91 7.19 -6.83
N LYS A 202 29.22 7.21 -7.02
CA LYS A 202 29.93 7.88 -8.11
C LYS A 202 29.40 9.30 -8.36
N LYS A 203 29.19 10.06 -7.28
CA LYS A 203 28.64 11.42 -7.26
C LYS A 203 27.24 11.54 -7.86
N LYS A 204 26.48 10.45 -7.90
CA LYS A 204 25.08 10.42 -8.36
C LYS A 204 24.16 10.03 -7.22
N TRP A 205 22.95 10.57 -7.27
CA TRP A 205 21.87 10.26 -6.35
C TRP A 205 21.07 9.05 -6.81
N CYS A 206 21.01 8.04 -5.95
CA CYS A 206 20.20 6.85 -6.13
C CYS A 206 19.57 6.43 -4.80
N THR A 207 18.79 5.37 -4.81
CA THR A 207 18.35 4.69 -3.59
C THR A 207 19.24 3.49 -3.31
N GLY A 208 19.24 3.02 -2.06
CA GLY A 208 20.07 1.90 -1.66
C GLY A 208 19.47 1.07 -0.53
N HIS A 209 19.69 -0.23 -0.60
CA HIS A 209 19.29 -1.18 0.46
C HIS A 209 20.42 -2.17 0.70
N TYR A 210 20.96 -2.17 1.93
CA TYR A 210 22.16 -2.93 2.29
C TYR A 210 22.09 -3.51 3.70
N THR A 211 22.71 -4.67 3.86
CA THR A 211 23.18 -5.19 5.14
C THR A 211 24.71 -5.14 5.13
N GLY A 212 25.30 -4.20 5.88
CA GLY A 212 26.73 -3.88 5.77
C GLY A 212 27.07 -3.36 4.38
N LYS A 213 28.05 -3.97 3.69
CA LYS A 213 28.42 -3.64 2.30
C LYS A 213 27.76 -4.54 1.25
N VAL A 214 26.82 -5.40 1.65
CA VAL A 214 26.09 -6.30 0.75
C VAL A 214 24.69 -5.77 0.52
N GLY A 215 24.34 -5.56 -0.74
CA GLY A 215 23.08 -4.96 -1.13
C GLY A 215 23.11 -4.47 -2.56
N ALA A 216 22.18 -3.60 -2.91
CA ALA A 216 22.10 -3.02 -4.25
C ALA A 216 21.67 -1.55 -4.21
N ARG A 217 21.93 -0.86 -5.32
CA ARG A 217 21.35 0.45 -5.62
C ARG A 217 20.03 0.25 -6.35
N GLY A 218 19.03 1.02 -5.97
CA GLY A 218 17.73 1.08 -6.63
C GLY A 218 17.62 2.23 -7.62
N GLU A 219 16.40 2.73 -7.76
CA GLU A 219 16.00 3.84 -8.62
C GLU A 219 16.84 5.10 -8.34
N SER A 220 17.14 5.86 -9.39
CA SER A 220 17.84 7.15 -9.26
C SER A 220 16.91 8.24 -8.72
N ILE A 221 17.39 9.14 -7.87
CA ILE A 221 16.57 10.27 -7.38
C ILE A 221 16.01 11.14 -8.53
N PRO A 222 16.77 11.41 -9.63
CA PRO A 222 16.21 12.09 -10.79
C PRO A 222 15.02 11.36 -11.44
N SER A 223 15.05 10.02 -11.53
CA SER A 223 13.93 9.22 -12.05
C SER A 223 12.71 9.32 -11.12
N ILE A 224 12.93 9.30 -9.80
CA ILE A 224 11.88 9.48 -8.81
C ILE A 224 11.20 10.85 -8.98
N ILE A 225 11.99 11.92 -9.15
CA ILE A 225 11.48 13.28 -9.41
C ILE A 225 10.64 13.31 -10.70
N GLU A 226 11.16 12.73 -11.78
CA GLU A 226 10.44 12.65 -13.06
C GLU A 226 9.11 11.89 -12.92
N GLY A 227 9.12 10.75 -12.24
CA GLY A 227 7.95 9.91 -12.00
C GLY A 227 6.87 10.62 -11.18
N VAL A 228 7.27 11.34 -10.13
CA VAL A 228 6.37 12.16 -9.31
C VAL A 228 5.79 13.31 -10.15
N ASN A 229 6.62 14.10 -10.82
CA ASN A 229 6.16 15.23 -11.65
C ASN A 229 5.21 14.77 -12.77
N LYS A 230 5.53 13.64 -13.41
CA LYS A 230 4.68 13.02 -14.45
C LYS A 230 3.30 12.67 -13.90
N PHE A 231 3.24 12.13 -12.69
CA PHE A 231 1.98 11.78 -12.03
C PHE A 231 1.19 13.03 -11.61
N THR A 232 1.82 13.98 -10.93
CA THR A 232 1.16 15.18 -10.40
C THR A 232 0.69 16.15 -11.46
N LYS A 233 1.22 16.06 -12.69
CA LYS A 233 0.77 16.85 -13.84
C LYS A 233 -0.73 16.71 -14.10
N ASN A 234 -1.29 15.52 -13.90
CA ASN A 234 -2.68 15.20 -14.21
C ASN A 234 -3.50 14.79 -12.98
N ASN A 235 -2.86 14.54 -11.83
CA ASN A 235 -3.51 14.02 -10.63
C ASN A 235 -3.27 14.98 -9.46
N ALA A 236 -4.33 15.65 -8.99
CA ALA A 236 -4.28 16.58 -7.86
C ALA A 236 -4.26 15.84 -6.51
N GLU A 237 -3.19 15.10 -6.26
CA GLU A 237 -3.07 14.20 -5.12
C GLU A 237 -2.02 14.69 -4.12
N LEU A 238 -2.15 14.26 -2.86
CA LEU A 238 -1.12 14.47 -1.83
C LEU A 238 -0.11 13.33 -1.89
N ILE A 239 1.16 13.66 -2.10
CA ILE A 239 2.28 12.72 -2.11
C ILE A 239 3.22 13.06 -0.96
N ILE A 240 3.49 12.09 -0.09
CA ILE A 240 4.42 12.21 1.03
C ILE A 240 5.64 11.35 0.75
N ILE A 241 6.81 11.98 0.70
CA ILE A 241 8.09 11.29 0.46
C ILE A 241 8.95 11.44 1.71
N ASN A 242 9.18 10.33 2.40
CA ASN A 242 10.04 10.24 3.57
C ASN A 242 11.46 9.86 3.14
N PHE A 243 12.43 10.73 3.40
CA PHE A 243 13.84 10.49 3.14
C PHE A 243 14.54 10.13 4.45
N SER A 244 15.04 8.90 4.55
CA SER A 244 15.70 8.39 5.76
C SER A 244 16.81 7.39 5.43
N HIS A 245 17.61 6.99 6.41
CA HIS A 245 18.67 5.97 6.27
C HIS A 245 19.63 6.30 5.12
N SER A 246 20.11 7.54 5.11
CA SER A 246 21.03 8.00 4.07
C SER A 246 22.34 7.21 4.03
N LEU A 247 22.93 7.08 2.84
CA LEU A 247 24.19 6.35 2.65
C LEU A 247 25.17 7.06 1.70
N GLN A 248 26.26 7.59 2.25
CA GLN A 248 27.42 8.01 1.47
C GLN A 248 28.35 6.81 1.24
N SER A 249 28.41 6.33 0.00
CA SER A 249 29.19 5.14 -0.38
C SER A 249 30.44 5.42 -1.22
N ASP A 250 30.70 6.69 -1.56
CA ASP A 250 31.90 7.14 -2.30
C ASP A 250 33.14 7.40 -1.40
N VAL A 251 33.04 7.00 -0.13
CA VAL A 251 34.11 7.11 0.86
C VAL A 251 34.52 5.70 1.33
N GLU A 252 35.72 5.58 1.90
CA GLU A 252 36.26 4.29 2.37
C GLU A 252 35.35 3.65 3.43
N ASP A 253 34.99 4.45 4.44
CA ASP A 253 34.07 4.09 5.50
C ASP A 253 32.68 4.65 5.20
N TRP A 254 31.82 3.78 4.67
CA TRP A 254 30.42 4.10 4.40
C TRP A 254 29.76 4.68 5.66
N ARG A 255 29.03 5.77 5.49
CA ARG A 255 28.41 6.53 6.58
C ARG A 255 27.10 7.16 6.13
N GLU A 256 26.31 7.62 7.09
CA GLU A 256 25.17 8.51 6.83
C GLU A 256 25.63 9.85 6.23
N PHE A 257 24.70 10.57 5.62
CA PHE A 257 24.99 11.89 5.07
C PHE A 257 25.38 12.90 6.14
N ASN A 258 26.33 13.76 5.78
CA ASN A 258 26.57 14.98 6.53
C ASN A 258 25.55 16.07 6.13
N LYS A 259 25.67 17.24 6.76
CA LYS A 259 24.78 18.37 6.51
C LYS A 259 24.84 18.84 5.04
N GLU A 260 26.03 18.92 4.47
CA GLU A 260 26.25 19.42 3.12
C GLU A 260 25.63 18.49 2.06
N GLU A 261 25.71 17.18 2.27
CA GLU A 261 25.10 16.17 1.43
C GLU A 261 23.57 16.21 1.52
N TRP A 262 23.00 16.37 2.73
CA TRP A 262 21.57 16.61 2.89
C TRP A 262 21.08 17.87 2.18
N HIS A 263 21.83 18.97 2.29
CA HIS A 263 21.51 20.21 1.60
C HIS A 263 21.59 20.06 0.07
N SER A 264 22.60 19.34 -0.42
CA SER A 264 22.75 19.06 -1.85
C SER A 264 21.63 18.14 -2.37
N LEU A 265 21.17 17.17 -1.58
CA LEU A 265 19.98 16.39 -1.93
C LEU A 265 18.73 17.27 -1.98
N MET A 266 18.51 18.14 -0.98
CA MET A 266 17.36 19.07 -1.00
C MET A 266 17.42 20.02 -2.20
N GLU A 267 18.61 20.45 -2.63
CA GLU A 267 18.79 21.22 -3.87
C GLU A 267 18.36 20.44 -5.11
N GLU A 268 18.71 19.16 -5.21
CA GLU A 268 18.23 18.28 -6.29
C GLU A 268 16.70 18.13 -6.25
N LEU A 269 16.14 17.96 -5.05
CA LEU A 269 14.69 17.78 -4.84
C LEU A 269 13.87 19.05 -5.12
N LEU A 270 14.47 20.24 -5.22
CA LEU A 270 13.77 21.45 -5.67
C LEU A 270 13.23 21.35 -7.10
N LYS A 271 13.65 20.33 -7.86
CA LYS A 271 13.09 20.00 -9.19
C LYS A 271 11.73 19.29 -9.12
N LEU A 272 11.30 18.86 -7.93
CA LEU A 272 9.93 18.41 -7.72
C LEU A 272 8.98 19.58 -7.96
N GLU A 273 8.01 19.36 -8.84
CA GLU A 273 6.88 20.26 -9.00
C GLU A 273 5.93 20.06 -7.82
N HIS A 274 5.07 21.05 -7.56
CA HIS A 274 4.04 20.97 -6.52
C HIS A 274 4.54 20.78 -5.08
N LEU A 275 5.80 21.11 -4.77
CA LEU A 275 6.30 21.15 -3.39
C LEU A 275 5.37 21.98 -2.51
N TYR A 276 4.85 21.35 -1.46
CA TYR A 276 3.86 21.94 -0.59
C TYR A 276 4.51 22.91 0.40
N ILE A 277 4.27 24.20 0.23
CA ILE A 277 4.76 25.25 1.13
C ILE A 277 3.62 25.66 2.05
N LEU A 278 3.76 25.34 3.34
CA LEU A 278 2.80 25.74 4.36
C LEU A 278 2.91 27.25 4.61
N GLU A 279 1.85 28.00 4.28
CA GLU A 279 1.80 29.46 4.48
C GLU A 279 1.71 29.83 5.97
N ASP A 280 0.86 29.12 6.72
CA ASP A 280 0.68 29.33 8.16
C ASP A 280 1.74 28.57 8.96
N LYS A 281 2.87 29.25 9.20
CA LYS A 281 4.01 28.70 9.94
C LYS A 281 3.66 28.24 11.36
N SER A 282 2.57 28.73 11.97
CA SER A 282 2.16 28.30 13.31
C SER A 282 1.75 26.82 13.36
N LYS A 283 1.33 26.27 12.21
CA LYS A 283 0.91 24.87 12.05
C LYS A 283 2.05 23.94 11.64
N ALA A 284 3.24 24.47 11.33
CA ALA A 284 4.36 23.69 10.81
C ALA A 284 4.84 22.62 11.80
N ASN A 285 4.60 22.79 13.10
CA ASN A 285 5.07 21.84 14.12
C ASN A 285 4.32 20.51 14.11
N ASN A 286 3.16 20.41 13.44
CA ASN A 286 2.40 19.16 13.36
C ASN A 286 1.60 19.09 12.06
N LEU A 287 2.21 18.52 11.02
CA LEU A 287 1.56 18.29 9.72
C LEU A 287 0.38 17.32 9.83
N GLY A 288 0.41 16.40 10.81
CA GLY A 288 -0.70 15.47 11.11
C GLY A 288 -2.02 16.16 11.44
N SER A 289 -2.00 17.44 11.83
CA SER A 289 -3.19 18.24 12.15
C SER A 289 -3.81 18.95 10.94
N LEU A 290 -3.08 19.05 9.82
CA LEU A 290 -3.56 19.68 8.59
C LEU A 290 -4.57 18.79 7.89
N LYS A 291 -5.60 19.40 7.32
CA LYS A 291 -6.65 18.70 6.57
C LYS A 291 -6.15 18.32 5.19
N LEU A 292 -6.68 17.25 4.60
CA LEU A 292 -6.37 16.90 3.20
C LEU A 292 -6.63 18.07 2.25
N ASP A 293 -7.73 18.82 2.46
CA ASP A 293 -8.06 20.01 1.68
C ASP A 293 -7.04 21.15 1.83
N ASP A 294 -6.27 21.20 2.93
CA ASP A 294 -5.18 22.18 3.08
C ASP A 294 -4.05 21.91 2.08
N PHE A 295 -3.96 20.68 1.53
CA PHE A 295 -2.97 20.26 0.54
C PHE A 295 -3.52 20.32 -0.89
N ILE A 296 -4.67 19.68 -1.13
CA ILE A 296 -5.20 19.44 -2.50
C ILE A 296 -6.56 20.12 -2.76
N GLY A 297 -7.10 20.86 -1.77
CA GLY A 297 -8.46 21.37 -1.84
C GLY A 297 -8.72 22.40 -2.95
N ASN A 298 -7.64 23.03 -3.44
CA ASN A 298 -7.65 23.96 -4.56
C ASN A 298 -7.57 23.26 -5.94
N GLY A 299 -7.58 21.92 -5.97
CA GLY A 299 -7.47 21.14 -7.20
C GLY A 299 -6.07 21.05 -7.78
N LYS A 300 -5.03 21.31 -6.98
CA LYS A 300 -3.62 21.11 -7.36
C LYS A 300 -3.00 20.00 -6.52
N ALA A 301 -2.04 19.29 -7.09
CA ALA A 301 -1.23 18.33 -6.35
C ALA A 301 -0.39 19.02 -5.27
N ALA A 302 0.03 18.23 -4.28
CA ALA A 302 0.91 18.67 -3.20
C ALA A 302 1.95 17.58 -2.90
N VAL A 303 3.23 17.93 -2.94
CA VAL A 303 4.35 17.04 -2.62
C VAL A 303 4.99 17.50 -1.32
N VAL A 304 5.00 16.63 -0.32
CA VAL A 304 5.56 16.88 1.01
C VAL A 304 6.82 16.04 1.18
N CYS A 305 7.98 16.70 1.30
CA CYS A 305 9.24 16.01 1.57
C CYS A 305 9.54 16.03 3.06
N ILE A 306 9.59 14.84 3.67
CA ILE A 306 9.97 14.63 5.07
C ILE A 306 11.43 14.20 5.11
N ILE A 307 12.26 14.91 5.86
CA ILE A 307 13.71 14.68 5.95
C ILE A 307 14.04 14.15 7.34
N GLU A 308 14.80 13.05 7.41
CA GLU A 308 15.31 12.51 8.68
C GLU A 308 16.10 13.55 9.47
N GLU A 309 16.13 13.40 10.80
CA GLU A 309 16.91 14.28 11.66
C GLU A 309 18.29 13.69 11.97
N TRP A 310 19.34 14.51 11.83
CA TRP A 310 20.73 14.15 12.13
C TRP A 310 21.39 15.20 13.04
N GLY A 311 22.05 14.78 14.12
CA GLY A 311 22.77 15.68 15.03
C GLY A 311 21.95 16.92 15.45
N SER A 312 22.48 18.12 15.22
CA SER A 312 21.80 19.40 15.50
C SER A 312 21.03 19.96 14.30
N MET A 313 20.40 19.10 13.49
CA MET A 313 19.82 19.45 12.19
C MET A 313 19.01 20.76 12.16
N SER A 314 19.34 21.58 11.16
CA SER A 314 18.55 22.71 10.71
C SER A 314 18.35 22.60 9.20
N LEU A 315 17.10 22.76 8.75
CA LEU A 315 16.76 22.83 7.32
C LEU A 315 17.29 24.13 6.67
N GLY A 316 17.70 25.13 7.46
CA GLY A 316 18.16 26.42 6.96
C GLY A 316 17.18 27.05 5.97
N ASP A 317 17.68 27.49 4.81
CA ASP A 317 16.90 28.12 3.75
C ASP A 317 15.87 27.19 3.09
N TYR A 318 15.95 25.87 3.33
CA TYR A 318 15.01 24.88 2.78
C TYR A 318 13.73 24.73 3.63
N ALA A 319 13.70 25.25 4.86
CA ALA A 319 12.54 25.18 5.77
C ALA A 319 11.26 25.82 5.20
N HIS A 320 11.38 26.64 4.15
CA HIS A 320 10.28 27.34 3.50
C HIS A 320 10.14 26.97 2.01
N LYS A 321 10.74 25.84 1.60
CA LYS A 321 10.75 25.36 0.21
C LYS A 321 10.08 23.98 0.05
N GLY A 322 9.19 23.62 0.98
CA GLY A 322 8.45 22.35 0.95
C GLY A 322 9.16 21.15 1.59
N PHE A 323 10.17 21.41 2.43
CA PHE A 323 10.86 20.40 3.22
C PHE A 323 10.50 20.53 4.70
N TYR A 324 10.26 19.40 5.34
CA TYR A 324 9.84 19.31 6.74
C TYR A 324 10.66 18.24 7.45
N LYS A 325 10.90 18.43 8.74
CA LYS A 325 11.61 17.44 9.56
C LYS A 325 10.71 16.25 9.86
N SER A 326 11.33 15.08 10.07
CA SER A 326 10.63 13.89 10.54
C SER A 326 9.81 14.14 11.81
N SER A 327 10.27 15.00 12.72
CA SER A 327 9.53 15.42 13.92
C SER A 327 8.25 16.22 13.67
N GLN A 328 8.08 16.83 12.49
CA GLN A 328 6.88 17.62 12.12
C GLN A 328 5.76 16.74 11.53
N PHE A 329 6.11 15.62 10.90
CA PHE A 329 5.15 14.59 10.47
C PHE A 329 4.93 13.52 11.55
N ASN A 330 5.98 13.23 12.31
CA ASN A 330 6.01 12.48 13.57
C ASN A 330 5.26 11.14 13.52
N VAL A 331 5.75 10.24 12.67
CA VAL A 331 5.20 8.90 12.51
C VAL A 331 5.96 7.93 13.41
N ARG A 332 5.22 7.12 14.17
CA ARG A 332 5.75 5.95 14.86
C ARG A 332 5.87 4.80 13.86
N ASN A 333 7.08 4.29 13.67
CA ASN A 333 7.40 3.16 12.81
C ASN A 333 8.24 2.15 13.60
N GLU A 334 7.64 1.01 13.94
CA GLU A 334 8.28 -0.06 14.72
C GLU A 334 7.94 -1.43 14.10
N TYR A 335 8.79 -1.90 13.18
CA TYR A 335 8.63 -3.20 12.52
C TYR A 335 8.83 -4.38 13.49
N SER A 336 8.35 -5.56 13.10
CA SER A 336 8.36 -6.77 13.93
C SER A 336 9.76 -7.40 14.08
N ASN A 337 10.64 -7.14 13.10
CA ASN A 337 11.96 -7.76 12.96
C ASN A 337 11.90 -9.30 12.92
N LYS A 338 10.89 -9.84 12.21
CA LYS A 338 10.66 -11.29 12.04
C LYS A 338 10.29 -11.61 10.60
N ASP A 339 10.61 -12.84 10.17
CA ASP A 339 10.22 -13.43 8.88
C ASP A 339 8.98 -14.36 8.99
N GLU A 340 8.31 -14.35 10.13
CA GLU A 340 7.13 -15.16 10.43
C GLU A 340 5.85 -14.32 10.30
N THR A 341 4.97 -14.67 9.34
CA THR A 341 3.72 -13.94 9.07
C THR A 341 2.82 -13.81 10.30
N GLU A 342 2.53 -14.93 10.99
CA GLU A 342 1.62 -14.93 12.14
C GLU A 342 2.11 -14.01 13.26
N TYR A 343 3.41 -14.04 13.54
CA TYR A 343 4.02 -13.16 14.53
C TYR A 343 3.90 -11.70 14.13
N MET A 344 4.29 -11.36 12.89
CA MET A 344 4.25 -9.98 12.41
C MET A 344 2.83 -9.41 12.44
N VAL A 345 1.84 -10.18 11.97
CA VAL A 345 0.42 -9.79 11.99
C VAL A 345 -0.01 -9.42 13.41
N LYS A 346 0.24 -10.32 14.37
CA LYS A 346 -0.14 -10.11 15.77
C LYS A 346 0.57 -8.90 16.37
N ASP A 347 1.89 -8.82 16.20
CA ASP A 347 2.73 -7.73 16.72
C ASP A 347 2.26 -6.35 16.22
N GLN A 348 1.99 -6.23 14.91
CA GLN A 348 1.58 -4.96 14.31
C GLN A 348 0.15 -4.55 14.74
N ILE A 349 -0.77 -5.50 14.88
CA ILE A 349 -2.12 -5.24 15.40
C ILE A 349 -2.07 -4.81 16.88
N GLU A 350 -1.26 -5.48 17.70
CA GLU A 350 -1.08 -5.13 19.12
C GLU A 350 -0.49 -3.73 19.27
N LYS A 351 0.60 -3.43 18.54
CA LYS A 351 1.22 -2.09 18.51
C LYS A 351 0.24 -0.99 18.10
N MET A 352 -0.62 -1.25 17.11
CA MET A 352 -1.65 -0.30 16.66
C MET A 352 -2.66 0.01 17.76
N LYS A 353 -3.20 -1.04 18.41
CA LYS A 353 -4.17 -0.90 19.50
C LYS A 353 -3.56 -0.17 20.70
N ASP A 354 -2.35 -0.56 21.08
CA ASP A 354 -1.62 0.05 22.20
C ASP A 354 -1.33 1.52 21.93
N HIS A 355 -0.88 1.85 20.71
CA HIS A 355 -0.61 3.22 20.29
C HIS A 355 -1.81 4.14 20.49
N MET A 356 -2.98 3.73 19.99
CA MET A 356 -4.20 4.52 20.06
C MET A 356 -4.77 4.64 21.48
N SER A 357 -4.51 3.66 22.35
CA SER A 357 -4.88 3.72 23.77
C SER A 357 -3.96 4.62 24.61
N SER A 358 -2.79 4.98 24.06
CA SER A 358 -1.75 5.72 24.77
C SER A 358 -1.93 7.25 24.72
N LYS A 359 -1.09 7.96 25.47
CA LYS A 359 -0.99 9.43 25.36
C LYS A 359 -0.15 9.88 24.15
N ASP A 360 0.48 8.95 23.44
CA ASP A 360 1.24 9.24 22.23
C ASP A 360 0.31 9.84 21.17
N LYS A 361 0.75 10.95 20.56
CA LYS A 361 0.00 11.70 19.54
C LYS A 361 0.62 11.59 18.16
N ARG A 362 1.65 10.76 18.01
CA ARG A 362 2.27 10.44 16.72
C ARG A 362 1.27 9.76 15.80
N LEU A 363 1.49 9.91 14.49
CA LEU A 363 0.82 9.08 13.49
C LEU A 363 1.31 7.64 13.63
N PHE A 364 0.48 6.65 13.31
CA PHE A 364 0.87 5.24 13.37
C PHE A 364 1.08 4.67 11.96
N LEU A 365 2.29 4.14 11.71
CA LEU A 365 2.59 3.37 10.51
C LEU A 365 2.54 1.89 10.85
N LEU A 366 1.63 1.17 10.19
CA LEU A 366 1.51 -0.28 10.28
C LEU A 366 2.56 -0.90 9.36
N SER A 367 3.65 -1.37 9.96
CA SER A 367 4.80 -1.93 9.25
C SER A 367 4.52 -3.38 8.90
N TRP A 368 3.79 -3.58 7.80
CA TRP A 368 3.34 -4.88 7.33
C TRP A 368 4.39 -5.53 6.42
N THR A 369 5.59 -5.67 6.98
CA THR A 369 6.76 -6.20 6.30
C THR A 369 7.40 -7.30 7.13
N LEU A 370 8.02 -8.26 6.44
CA LEU A 370 8.75 -9.36 7.05
C LEU A 370 10.25 -9.14 6.84
N THR A 371 11.01 -9.21 7.93
CA THR A 371 12.45 -8.96 7.93
C THR A 371 13.21 -10.25 7.70
N GLN A 372 13.99 -10.30 6.62
CA GLN A 372 14.88 -11.43 6.34
C GLN A 372 15.87 -11.66 7.49
N GLN A 373 15.99 -12.90 7.94
CA GLN A 373 16.90 -13.28 9.03
C GLN A 373 18.25 -13.72 8.46
N VAL A 374 19.08 -12.75 8.05
CA VAL A 374 20.39 -13.03 7.45
C VAL A 374 21.36 -13.59 8.51
N PRO A 375 21.87 -14.83 8.36
CA PRO A 375 22.86 -15.37 9.29
C PRO A 375 24.16 -14.56 9.26
N ALA A 376 24.89 -14.56 10.39
CA ALA A 376 26.24 -14.01 10.42
C ALA A 376 27.11 -14.70 9.37
N TRP A 377 27.82 -13.91 8.56
CA TRP A 377 28.60 -14.41 7.43
C TRP A 377 30.01 -13.80 7.42
N ALA A 378 30.98 -14.63 7.04
CA ALA A 378 32.34 -14.23 6.72
C ALA A 378 32.67 -14.84 5.36
N GLY A 379 33.12 -14.03 4.40
CA GLY A 379 33.44 -14.50 3.04
C GLY A 379 33.19 -13.46 1.96
N SER A 380 32.85 -13.92 0.75
CA SER A 380 32.43 -13.07 -0.38
C SER A 380 30.91 -13.05 -0.54
N VAL A 381 30.37 -12.09 -1.30
CA VAL A 381 28.94 -12.03 -1.68
C VAL A 381 28.47 -13.34 -2.32
N ARG A 382 29.35 -14.00 -3.09
CA ARG A 382 29.05 -15.30 -3.69
C ARG A 382 28.88 -16.40 -2.65
N SER A 383 29.77 -16.45 -1.65
CA SER A 383 29.63 -17.42 -0.55
C SER A 383 28.44 -17.14 0.37
N LEU A 384 27.97 -15.89 0.43
CA LEU A 384 26.70 -15.56 1.08
C LEU A 384 25.54 -16.10 0.24
N ALA A 385 25.50 -15.80 -1.07
CA ALA A 385 24.47 -16.27 -2.00
C ALA A 385 24.31 -17.82 -1.97
N ASP A 386 25.43 -18.55 -1.95
CA ASP A 386 25.43 -20.02 -1.87
C ASP A 386 24.90 -20.55 -0.52
N LYS A 387 25.04 -19.78 0.57
CA LYS A 387 24.52 -20.15 1.91
C LYS A 387 23.07 -19.73 2.12
N VAL A 388 22.64 -18.61 1.54
CA VAL A 388 21.28 -18.07 1.74
C VAL A 388 20.23 -18.73 0.87
N GLY A 389 20.61 -19.41 -0.22
CA GLY A 389 19.67 -20.06 -1.15
C GLY A 389 18.67 -21.02 -0.49
N ASP A 390 19.06 -21.71 0.58
CA ASP A 390 18.19 -22.66 1.28
C ASP A 390 17.61 -22.11 2.61
N SER A 391 18.14 -20.99 3.12
CA SER A 391 17.83 -20.50 4.49
C SER A 391 17.18 -19.12 4.54
N ILE A 392 17.13 -18.37 3.44
CA ILE A 392 16.48 -17.07 3.38
C ILE A 392 15.45 -17.05 2.27
N LYS A 393 14.25 -16.56 2.57
CA LYS A 393 13.23 -16.32 1.56
C LYS A 393 13.48 -14.96 0.87
N PRO A 394 13.37 -14.87 -0.47
CA PRO A 394 13.41 -13.59 -1.15
C PRO A 394 12.27 -12.66 -0.68
N ILE A 395 12.49 -11.35 -0.68
CA ILE A 395 11.56 -10.35 -0.10
C ILE A 395 10.17 -10.45 -0.77
N LYS A 396 10.13 -10.63 -2.09
CA LYS A 396 8.89 -10.88 -2.83
C LYS A 396 8.04 -12.04 -2.27
N PHE A 397 8.68 -13.14 -1.86
CA PHE A 397 7.95 -14.28 -1.31
C PHE A 397 7.38 -13.94 0.07
N LEU A 398 8.20 -13.34 0.93
CA LEU A 398 7.78 -12.87 2.24
C LEU A 398 6.59 -11.89 2.14
N ALA A 399 6.70 -10.89 1.26
CA ALA A 399 5.64 -9.91 1.02
C ALA A 399 4.33 -10.56 0.54
N ARG A 400 4.41 -11.51 -0.42
CA ARG A 400 3.21 -12.26 -0.87
C ARG A 400 2.59 -13.09 0.25
N GLU A 401 3.41 -13.67 1.12
CA GLU A 401 2.93 -14.44 2.27
C GLU A 401 2.19 -13.59 3.30
N CYS A 402 2.66 -12.38 3.60
CA CYS A 402 2.00 -11.52 4.58
C CYS A 402 0.91 -10.62 4.00
N ASN A 403 1.05 -10.08 2.79
CA ASN A 403 0.11 -9.11 2.23
C ASN A 403 -1.30 -9.69 2.04
N LYS A 404 -1.42 -11.01 1.80
CA LYS A 404 -2.73 -11.69 1.73
C LYS A 404 -3.53 -11.60 3.04
N GLU A 405 -2.84 -11.49 4.18
CA GLU A 405 -3.46 -11.43 5.51
C GLU A 405 -4.03 -10.04 5.83
N LEU A 406 -3.71 -8.99 5.05
CA LEU A 406 -4.24 -7.65 5.26
C LEU A 406 -5.78 -7.63 5.25
N PHE A 407 -6.40 -8.31 4.28
CA PHE A 407 -7.86 -8.31 4.14
C PHE A 407 -8.56 -9.04 5.28
N THR A 408 -8.01 -10.17 5.70
CA THR A 408 -8.65 -11.10 6.65
C THR A 408 -8.31 -10.81 8.10
N GLN A 409 -7.13 -10.24 8.39
CA GLN A 409 -6.64 -10.03 9.76
C GLN A 409 -6.68 -8.57 10.19
N LEU A 410 -6.32 -7.62 9.31
CA LEU A 410 -6.26 -6.21 9.71
C LEU A 410 -7.66 -5.60 9.82
N LEU A 411 -8.47 -5.67 8.77
CA LEU A 411 -9.74 -4.94 8.72
C LEU A 411 -10.71 -5.26 9.88
N PRO A 412 -10.86 -6.52 10.35
CA PRO A 412 -11.70 -6.83 11.51
C PRO A 412 -11.30 -6.06 12.78
N GLU A 413 -10.02 -5.73 12.92
CA GLU A 413 -9.45 -5.06 14.09
C GLU A 413 -9.53 -3.52 14.00
N ILE A 414 -9.94 -2.99 12.85
CA ILE A 414 -10.07 -1.55 12.61
C ILE A 414 -11.31 -0.98 13.32
N SER A 415 -11.09 0.14 14.03
CA SER A 415 -12.12 0.95 14.69
C SER A 415 -11.64 2.40 14.88
N ASP A 416 -12.53 3.28 15.36
CA ASP A 416 -12.21 4.64 15.83
C ASP A 416 -11.10 4.69 16.91
N LYS A 417 -10.84 3.56 17.57
CA LYS A 417 -9.83 3.40 18.62
C LYS A 417 -8.63 2.57 18.20
N ALA A 418 -8.57 2.08 16.96
CA ALA A 418 -7.47 1.27 16.47
C ALA A 418 -7.46 1.32 14.94
N PHE A 419 -6.64 2.18 14.34
CA PHE A 419 -6.43 2.23 12.90
C PHE A 419 -5.03 2.77 12.58
N PRO A 420 -4.48 2.43 11.40
CA PRO A 420 -3.20 2.97 10.96
C PRO A 420 -3.38 4.24 10.14
N ASN A 421 -2.41 5.16 10.24
CA ASN A 421 -2.30 6.29 9.33
C ASN A 421 -1.59 5.94 8.03
N VAL A 422 -0.74 4.91 8.04
CA VAL A 422 -0.09 4.36 6.85
C VAL A 422 -0.13 2.84 6.92
N VAL A 423 -0.69 2.18 5.91
CA VAL A 423 -0.50 0.74 5.65
C VAL A 423 0.74 0.62 4.78
N TYR A 424 1.80 0.08 5.34
CA TYR A 424 3.13 0.12 4.76
C TYR A 424 3.61 -1.28 4.41
N ILE A 425 3.77 -1.57 3.11
CA ILE A 425 4.04 -2.93 2.61
C ILE A 425 5.31 -3.01 1.76
N ASP A 426 5.82 -4.23 1.65
CA ASP A 426 6.69 -4.63 0.54
C ASP A 426 5.85 -5.13 -0.65
N TYR A 427 6.43 -5.02 -1.84
CA TYR A 427 5.99 -5.65 -3.08
C TYR A 427 4.57 -5.23 -3.55
N LEU A 428 4.35 -3.91 -3.67
CA LEU A 428 3.13 -3.35 -4.27
C LEU A 428 3.10 -3.62 -5.77
N ASN A 429 2.35 -4.63 -6.19
CA ASN A 429 2.32 -5.14 -7.56
C ASN A 429 0.95 -5.11 -8.25
N ASN A 430 -0.08 -4.66 -7.55
CA ASN A 430 -1.43 -4.51 -8.09
C ASN A 430 -2.21 -3.46 -7.29
N ARG A 431 -3.39 -3.10 -7.80
CA ARG A 431 -4.30 -2.12 -7.17
C ARG A 431 -5.21 -2.71 -6.09
N GLU A 432 -5.12 -4.00 -5.77
CA GLU A 432 -6.09 -4.67 -4.89
C GLU A 432 -6.00 -4.19 -3.44
N TYR A 433 -4.84 -3.66 -3.02
CA TYR A 433 -4.63 -3.13 -1.67
C TYR A 433 -5.22 -1.73 -1.45
N LEU A 434 -5.36 -0.91 -2.50
CA LEU A 434 -5.91 0.45 -2.37
C LEU A 434 -7.39 0.45 -1.89
N PRO A 435 -8.31 -0.38 -2.44
CA PRO A 435 -9.66 -0.50 -1.91
C PRO A 435 -9.72 -0.79 -0.41
N LEU A 436 -8.79 -1.61 0.12
CA LEU A 436 -8.71 -1.88 1.55
C LEU A 436 -8.36 -0.62 2.35
N VAL A 437 -7.40 0.18 1.89
CA VAL A 437 -7.03 1.45 2.52
C VAL A 437 -8.20 2.44 2.52
N ILE A 438 -8.95 2.52 1.42
CA ILE A 438 -10.16 3.34 1.35
C ILE A 438 -11.22 2.81 2.32
N ALA A 439 -11.42 1.49 2.38
CA ALA A 439 -12.36 0.88 3.32
C ALA A 439 -11.99 1.10 4.80
N ILE A 440 -10.70 1.19 5.14
CA ILE A 440 -10.25 1.61 6.48
C ILE A 440 -10.70 3.05 6.75
N ASN A 441 -10.48 3.98 5.82
CA ASN A 441 -10.93 5.36 5.97
C ASN A 441 -12.46 5.48 6.13
N ASP A 442 -13.22 4.67 5.39
CA ASP A 442 -14.68 4.64 5.50
C ASP A 442 -15.14 4.08 6.84
N LYS A 443 -14.62 2.91 7.21
CA LYS A 443 -15.02 2.19 8.42
C LYS A 443 -14.81 3.01 9.70
N VAL A 444 -13.75 3.80 9.75
CA VAL A 444 -13.37 4.55 10.96
C VAL A 444 -14.17 5.85 11.09
N PHE A 445 -14.54 6.49 9.97
CA PHE A 445 -14.96 7.90 9.99
C PHE A 445 -16.14 8.26 9.06
N ASN A 446 -16.65 7.35 8.22
CA ASN A 446 -17.83 7.58 7.34
C ASN A 446 -19.06 6.73 7.67
N ASN A 447 -18.89 5.65 8.43
CA ASN A 447 -19.94 4.66 8.71
C ASN A 447 -20.68 4.89 10.02
#